data_AF-A0A2E8YSS9-F1
#
_entry.id   AF-A0A2E8YSS9-F1
#
_cell.length_a   1.000
_cell.length_b   1.000
_cell.length_c   1.000
_cell.angle_alpha   90.00
_cell.angle_beta   90.00
_cell.angle_gamma   90.00
#
_symmetry.space_group_name_H-M   'P 1'
#
loop_
_entity.id
_entity.type
_entity.pdbx_description
1 polymer ?
#
loop_
_entity_poly.entity_id
_entity_poly.type
_entity_poly.pdbx_seq_one_letter_code
_entity_poly.pdbx_strand_id
1 'polypeptide(L)'
;MLTQLHLAYIPIRKEGKINIILISTSSLYNNDSLISAWGVFINLHLTHIYIFMISIFNSQSLFNQIRIPHMVNPFSDQKQFMKACDQTADNEMNAEQYDLYRKLIAEEVCELEDSVKNNDRVEQLDALIDILVVTIGAIHSMGADAEGAWNEVLQTNLAKIDPQTGKVTKRDDGKVLKPEGWKAPELKPFLSEFK
;
A
#
# COMPACT_ATOMS: atom_id res chain seq x y z
N MET A 1 43.42 -34.15 -21.34
CA MET A 1 42.47 -34.56 -20.28
C MET A 1 42.00 -33.27 -19.61
N LEU A 2 40.79 -32.80 -19.89
CA LEU A 2 40.26 -31.54 -19.33
C LEU A 2 39.86 -31.78 -17.87
N THR A 3 40.55 -31.15 -16.93
CA THR A 3 40.17 -31.11 -15.51
C THR A 3 39.05 -30.07 -15.33
N GLN A 4 37.85 -30.53 -14.96
CA GLN A 4 36.74 -29.65 -14.57
C GLN A 4 37.04 -29.02 -13.20
N LEU A 5 37.09 -27.69 -13.13
CA LEU A 5 36.97 -26.94 -11.88
C LEU A 5 35.54 -27.11 -11.35
N HIS A 6 35.38 -27.93 -10.31
CA HIS A 6 34.13 -27.97 -9.54
C HIS A 6 34.17 -26.88 -8.48
N LEU A 7 33.46 -25.77 -8.73
CA LEU A 7 33.10 -24.82 -7.69
C LEU A 7 31.95 -25.42 -6.88
N ALA A 8 32.25 -25.95 -5.70
CA ALA A 8 31.24 -26.36 -4.74
C ALA A 8 30.85 -25.17 -3.85
N TYR A 9 29.57 -24.78 -3.89
CA TYR A 9 29.00 -23.77 -2.99
C TYR A 9 28.35 -24.48 -1.80
N ILE A 10 28.82 -24.21 -0.59
CA ILE A 10 28.17 -24.69 0.64
C ILE A 10 27.58 -23.46 1.36
N PRO A 11 26.24 -23.26 1.30
CA PRO A 11 25.60 -22.24 2.11
C PRO A 11 25.63 -22.67 3.58
N ILE A 12 26.41 -21.98 4.41
CA ILE A 12 26.33 -22.14 5.87
C ILE A 12 25.38 -21.07 6.40
N ARG A 13 24.21 -21.50 6.89
CA ARG A 13 23.22 -20.61 7.51
C ARG A 13 23.44 -20.58 9.01
N LYS A 14 23.94 -19.45 9.54
CA LYS A 14 23.90 -19.17 10.98
C LYS A 14 23.47 -17.71 11.19
N GLU A 15 22.40 -17.51 11.94
CA GLU A 15 21.97 -16.20 12.47
C GLU A 15 21.79 -15.09 11.41
N GLY A 16 21.08 -15.38 10.33
CA GLY A 16 20.60 -14.34 9.39
C GLY A 16 21.69 -13.66 8.54
N LYS A 17 22.96 -14.06 8.66
CA LYS A 17 24.05 -13.62 7.78
C LYS A 17 24.45 -14.75 6.84
N ILE A 18 24.47 -14.47 5.54
CA ILE A 18 25.02 -15.39 4.53
C ILE A 18 26.52 -15.13 4.48
N ASN A 19 27.32 -16.05 5.02
CA ASN A 19 28.77 -16.05 4.81
C ASN A 19 29.10 -16.95 3.62
N ILE A 20 29.67 -16.37 2.57
CA ILE A 20 30.15 -17.12 1.40
C ILE A 20 31.63 -17.44 1.66
N ILE A 21 31.95 -18.71 1.92
CA ILE A 21 33.33 -19.18 2.00
C ILE A 21 33.70 -19.74 0.63
N LEU A 22 34.66 -19.09 -0.04
CA LEU A 22 35.25 -19.59 -1.28
C LEU A 22 36.30 -20.64 -0.93
N ILE A 23 36.03 -21.91 -1.23
CA ILE A 23 37.04 -22.97 -1.20
C ILE A 23 37.48 -23.22 -2.64
N SER A 24 38.68 -22.76 -2.98
CA SER A 24 39.36 -23.12 -4.22
C SER A 24 40.19 -24.37 -3.95
N THR A 25 39.83 -25.51 -4.57
CA THR A 25 40.76 -26.63 -4.67
C THR A 25 41.53 -26.50 -5.97
N SER A 26 42.75 -25.96 -5.89
CA SER A 26 43.70 -26.01 -7.00
C SER A 26 44.34 -27.40 -7.07
N SER A 27 43.85 -28.26 -7.97
CA SER A 27 44.58 -29.44 -8.40
C SER A 27 45.69 -29.02 -9.36
N LEU A 28 46.92 -28.96 -8.83
CA LEU A 28 48.24 -29.02 -9.49
C LEU A 28 48.30 -28.58 -10.97
N TYR A 29 48.79 -27.36 -11.21
CA TYR A 29 49.47 -27.05 -12.48
C TYR A 29 50.97 -27.24 -12.27
N ASN A 30 51.54 -28.22 -12.97
CA ASN A 30 52.99 -28.31 -13.15
C ASN A 30 53.46 -27.17 -14.06
N ASN A 31 54.61 -26.62 -13.69
CA ASN A 31 55.35 -25.56 -14.36
C ASN A 31 55.37 -25.73 -15.87
N ASP A 32 54.93 -24.71 -16.61
CA ASP A 32 55.78 -24.02 -17.59
C ASP A 32 54.99 -22.93 -18.32
N SER A 33 55.72 -21.85 -18.61
CA SER A 33 55.34 -20.65 -19.39
C SER A 33 54.66 -19.50 -18.64
N LEU A 34 55.11 -18.30 -19.04
CA LEU A 34 54.67 -16.96 -18.67
C LEU A 34 53.20 -16.66 -19.05
N ILE A 35 52.28 -17.61 -18.86
CA ILE A 35 50.87 -17.34 -18.57
C ILE A 35 50.83 -16.90 -17.10
N SER A 36 51.43 -15.74 -16.95
CA SER A 36 52.03 -15.14 -15.77
C SER A 36 50.96 -14.48 -14.91
N ALA A 37 51.33 -14.04 -13.71
CA ALA A 37 50.49 -13.39 -12.71
C ALA A 37 49.38 -12.46 -13.26
N TRP A 38 49.56 -11.85 -14.43
CA TRP A 38 48.54 -11.15 -15.21
C TRP A 38 47.25 -11.92 -15.45
N GLY A 39 47.28 -13.22 -15.77
CA GLY A 39 46.07 -14.03 -15.97
C GLY A 39 45.28 -14.26 -14.67
N VAL A 40 45.99 -14.35 -13.55
CA VAL A 40 45.39 -14.43 -12.21
C VAL A 40 44.83 -13.08 -11.80
N PHE A 41 45.54 -11.98 -12.05
CA PHE A 41 45.08 -10.61 -11.81
C PHE A 41 43.82 -10.26 -12.63
N ILE A 42 43.79 -10.63 -13.92
CA ILE A 42 42.61 -10.41 -14.78
C ILE A 42 41.42 -11.22 -14.27
N ASN A 43 41.59 -12.49 -13.92
CA ASN A 43 40.50 -13.29 -13.35
C ASN A 43 40.00 -12.72 -12.02
N LEU A 44 40.90 -12.26 -11.15
CA LEU A 44 40.52 -11.65 -9.88
C LEU A 44 39.72 -10.37 -10.11
N HIS A 45 40.16 -9.50 -11.03
CA HIS A 45 39.44 -8.27 -11.36
C HIS A 45 38.08 -8.53 -12.02
N LEU A 46 37.98 -9.50 -12.93
CA LEU A 46 36.71 -9.89 -13.55
C LEU A 46 35.74 -10.47 -12.51
N THR A 47 36.25 -11.23 -11.54
CA THR A 47 35.43 -11.77 -10.44
C THR A 47 34.91 -10.64 -9.54
N HIS A 48 35.73 -9.63 -9.23
CA HIS A 48 35.28 -8.46 -8.45
C HIS A 48 34.25 -7.62 -9.21
N ILE A 49 34.44 -7.42 -10.53
CA ILE A 49 33.46 -6.72 -11.38
C ILE A 49 32.14 -7.50 -11.43
N TYR A 50 32.20 -8.83 -11.54
CA TYR A 50 31.01 -9.69 -11.54
C TYR A 50 30.27 -9.66 -10.20
N ILE A 51 30.98 -9.70 -9.07
CA ILE A 51 30.39 -9.56 -7.72
C ILE A 51 29.78 -8.16 -7.54
N PHE A 52 30.46 -7.11 -8.01
CA PHE A 52 29.95 -5.74 -7.95
C PHE A 52 28.68 -5.56 -8.81
N MET A 53 28.66 -6.13 -10.02
CA MET A 53 27.48 -6.14 -10.89
C MET A 53 26.31 -6.91 -10.27
N ILE A 54 26.57 -8.08 -9.66
CA ILE A 54 25.54 -8.83 -8.91
C ILE A 54 25.05 -8.03 -7.69
N SER A 55 25.93 -7.29 -7.01
CA SER A 55 25.54 -6.43 -5.89
C SER A 55 24.64 -5.26 -6.34
N ILE A 56 24.85 -4.70 -7.53
CA ILE A 56 23.98 -3.67 -8.12
C ILE A 56 22.65 -4.29 -8.58
N PHE A 57 22.68 -5.48 -9.19
CA PHE A 57 21.46 -6.17 -9.62
C PHE A 57 20.60 -6.61 -8.40
N ASN A 58 21.25 -7.06 -7.33
CA ASN A 58 20.60 -7.34 -6.05
C ASN A 58 20.19 -6.07 -5.30
N SER A 59 20.82 -4.92 -5.54
CA SER A 59 20.36 -3.66 -4.97
C SER A 59 19.03 -3.22 -5.58
N GLN A 60 18.78 -3.49 -6.88
CA GLN A 60 17.44 -3.33 -7.48
C GLN A 60 16.37 -4.23 -6.82
N SER A 61 16.74 -5.45 -6.43
CA SER A 61 15.89 -6.35 -5.64
C SER A 61 15.63 -5.80 -4.22
N LEU A 62 16.65 -5.21 -3.57
CA LEU A 62 16.52 -4.51 -2.29
C LEU A 62 15.71 -3.21 -2.40
N PHE A 63 15.78 -2.48 -3.52
CA PHE A 63 14.95 -1.31 -3.80
C PHE A 63 13.46 -1.68 -3.87
N ASN A 64 13.13 -2.87 -4.37
CA ASN A 64 11.75 -3.39 -4.32
C ASN A 64 11.30 -3.80 -2.91
N GLN A 65 12.22 -4.05 -1.97
CA GLN A 65 11.93 -4.32 -0.56
C GLN A 65 11.83 -3.04 0.29
N ILE A 66 12.38 -1.92 -0.17
CA ILE A 66 12.13 -0.59 0.39
C ILE A 66 10.90 0.00 -0.32
N ARG A 67 9.75 -0.69 -0.22
CA ARG A 67 8.49 0.03 -0.42
C ARG A 67 8.36 0.96 0.77
N ILE A 68 8.49 2.26 0.55
CA ILE A 68 7.83 3.23 1.42
C ILE A 68 6.37 2.77 1.50
N PRO A 69 5.81 2.49 2.69
CA PRO A 69 4.42 2.09 2.79
C PRO A 69 3.61 3.16 2.07
N HIS A 70 2.91 2.76 1.00
CA HIS A 70 1.92 3.62 0.38
C HIS A 70 0.92 3.93 1.49
N MET A 71 0.92 5.16 1.99
CA MET A 71 -0.10 5.58 2.93
C MET A 71 -1.41 5.61 2.15
N VAL A 72 -2.25 4.61 2.39
CA VAL A 72 -3.54 4.47 1.72
C VAL A 72 -4.41 5.63 2.15
N ASN A 73 -4.86 6.42 1.17
CA ASN A 73 -5.84 7.47 1.37
C ASN A 73 -6.98 7.23 0.36
N PRO A 74 -8.09 6.61 0.79
CA PRO A 74 -9.21 6.29 -0.10
C PRO A 74 -9.75 7.49 -0.86
N PHE A 75 -9.64 8.69 -0.28
CA PHE A 75 -10.10 9.93 -0.93
C PHE A 75 -9.19 10.32 -2.10
N SER A 76 -7.86 10.20 -1.95
CA SER A 76 -6.93 10.47 -3.06
C SER A 76 -6.95 9.36 -4.10
N ASP A 77 -7.07 8.11 -3.67
CA ASP A 77 -7.08 6.93 -4.55
C ASP A 77 -8.32 6.98 -5.45
N GLN A 78 -9.49 7.27 -4.87
CA GLN A 78 -10.72 7.42 -5.66
C GLN A 78 -10.66 8.62 -6.60
N LYS A 79 -10.09 9.75 -6.15
CA LYS A 79 -9.88 10.92 -6.99
C LYS A 79 -9.02 10.61 -8.22
N GLN A 80 -7.96 9.80 -8.05
CA GLN A 80 -7.12 9.36 -9.16
C GLN A 80 -7.91 8.49 -10.15
N PHE A 81 -8.72 7.56 -9.64
CA PHE A 81 -9.55 6.70 -10.49
C PHE A 81 -10.60 7.50 -11.26
N MET A 82 -11.31 8.41 -10.60
CA MET A 82 -12.28 9.31 -11.25
C MET A 82 -11.63 10.12 -12.39
N LYS A 83 -10.43 10.68 -12.17
CA LYS A 83 -9.69 11.38 -13.23
C LYS A 83 -9.35 10.46 -14.40
N ALA A 84 -9.04 9.19 -14.15
CA ALA A 84 -8.81 8.21 -15.20
C ALA A 84 -10.09 7.83 -15.96
N CYS A 85 -11.26 8.07 -15.37
CA CYS A 85 -12.59 7.92 -15.99
C CYS A 85 -13.12 9.22 -16.61
N ASP A 86 -12.26 10.24 -16.81
CA ASP A 86 -12.63 11.57 -17.33
C ASP A 86 -13.70 12.30 -16.50
N GLN A 87 -13.77 12.00 -15.19
CA GLN A 87 -14.71 12.61 -14.25
C GLN A 87 -14.12 13.80 -13.51
N THR A 88 -14.99 14.71 -13.06
CA THR A 88 -14.61 15.87 -12.23
C THR A 88 -14.35 15.42 -10.79
N ALA A 89 -13.21 15.80 -10.20
CA ALA A 89 -12.85 15.42 -8.83
C ALA A 89 -12.01 16.49 -8.08
N ASP A 90 -12.00 17.72 -8.58
CA ASP A 90 -11.21 18.84 -8.03
C ASP A 90 -12.10 19.94 -7.43
N ASN A 91 -12.75 19.65 -6.29
CA ASN A 91 -13.54 20.61 -5.49
C ASN A 91 -14.53 21.46 -6.31
N GLU A 92 -15.08 20.88 -7.37
CA GLU A 92 -16.04 21.49 -8.28
C GLU A 92 -17.31 20.64 -8.29
N MET A 93 -18.46 21.30 -8.12
CA MET A 93 -19.76 20.64 -8.15
C MET A 93 -20.08 20.17 -9.57
N ASN A 94 -20.36 18.88 -9.72
CA ASN A 94 -20.92 18.28 -10.92
C ASN A 94 -22.22 17.57 -10.57
N ALA A 95 -23.35 18.25 -10.82
CA ALA A 95 -24.67 17.75 -10.43
C ALA A 95 -25.06 16.44 -11.10
N GLU A 96 -24.75 16.27 -12.40
CA GLU A 96 -25.07 15.04 -13.14
C GLU A 96 -24.25 13.86 -12.61
N GLN A 97 -22.96 14.07 -12.37
CA GLN A 97 -22.07 13.05 -11.79
C GLN A 97 -22.45 12.73 -10.33
N TYR A 98 -22.85 13.74 -9.55
CA TYR A 98 -23.34 13.52 -8.19
C TYR A 98 -24.62 12.69 -8.17
N ASP A 99 -25.57 12.96 -9.07
CA ASP A 99 -26.78 12.17 -9.21
C ASP A 99 -26.50 10.74 -9.73
N LEU A 100 -25.48 10.56 -10.58
CA LEU A 100 -24.98 9.24 -10.94
C LEU A 100 -24.48 8.49 -9.70
N TYR A 101 -23.58 9.06 -8.91
CA TYR A 101 -23.04 8.39 -7.73
C TYR A 101 -24.10 8.10 -6.66
N ARG A 102 -25.12 8.95 -6.53
CA ARG A 102 -26.28 8.66 -5.66
C ARG A 102 -27.05 7.41 -6.10
N LYS A 103 -27.15 7.15 -7.41
CA LYS A 103 -27.76 5.93 -7.94
C LYS A 103 -26.88 4.72 -7.67
N LEU A 104 -25.57 4.85 -7.89
CA LEU A 104 -24.60 3.80 -7.60
C LEU A 104 -24.63 3.41 -6.11
N ILE A 105 -24.67 4.37 -5.17
CA ILE A 105 -24.84 4.07 -3.74
C ILE A 105 -26.08 3.21 -3.46
N ALA A 106 -27.20 3.51 -4.12
CA ALA A 106 -28.43 2.73 -3.94
C ALA A 106 -28.31 1.30 -4.51
N GLU A 107 -27.57 1.15 -5.61
CA GLU A 107 -27.22 -0.13 -6.22
C GLU A 107 -26.36 -0.98 -5.27
N GLU A 108 -25.22 -0.46 -4.81
CA GLU A 108 -24.30 -1.19 -3.91
C GLU A 108 -24.95 -1.61 -2.58
N VAL A 109 -25.87 -0.81 -2.06
CA VAL A 109 -26.66 -1.18 -0.87
C VAL A 109 -27.57 -2.38 -1.14
N CYS A 110 -28.16 -2.46 -2.34
CA CYS A 110 -28.97 -3.63 -2.71
C CYS A 110 -28.11 -4.89 -2.84
N GLU A 111 -26.90 -4.78 -3.39
CA GLU A 111 -25.94 -5.88 -3.48
C GLU A 111 -25.48 -6.37 -2.11
N LEU A 112 -25.27 -5.45 -1.16
CA LEU A 112 -25.00 -5.81 0.23
C LEU A 112 -26.16 -6.60 0.85
N GLU A 113 -27.41 -6.17 0.65
CA GLU A 113 -28.57 -6.89 1.17
C GLU A 113 -28.73 -8.28 0.54
N ASP A 114 -28.45 -8.41 -0.76
CA ASP A 114 -28.53 -9.69 -1.46
C ASP A 114 -27.41 -10.65 -1.06
N SER A 115 -26.17 -10.16 -0.87
CA SER A 115 -25.05 -10.96 -0.36
C SER A 115 -25.26 -11.40 1.10
N VAL A 116 -25.93 -10.59 1.94
CA VAL A 116 -26.36 -10.98 3.29
C VAL A 116 -27.40 -12.10 3.23
N LYS A 117 -28.44 -11.97 2.38
CA LYS A 117 -29.45 -13.04 2.20
C LYS A 117 -28.84 -14.35 1.74
N ASN A 118 -27.82 -14.28 0.90
CA ASN A 118 -27.11 -15.44 0.39
C ASN A 118 -26.01 -15.97 1.34
N ASN A 119 -25.77 -15.29 2.46
CA ASN A 119 -24.69 -15.60 3.41
C ASN A 119 -23.30 -15.68 2.73
N ASP A 120 -23.09 -14.87 1.69
CA ASP A 120 -21.82 -14.80 0.97
C ASP A 120 -20.93 -13.72 1.57
N ARG A 121 -19.91 -14.13 2.31
CA ARG A 121 -19.01 -13.21 3.00
C ARG A 121 -18.02 -12.49 2.09
N VAL A 122 -17.74 -13.04 0.91
CA VAL A 122 -16.84 -12.40 -0.07
C VAL A 122 -17.60 -11.26 -0.72
N GLU A 123 -18.81 -11.53 -1.21
CA GLU A 123 -19.68 -10.51 -1.82
C GLU A 123 -20.12 -9.44 -0.81
N GLN A 124 -20.33 -9.81 0.46
CA GLN A 124 -20.57 -8.82 1.51
C GLN A 124 -19.39 -7.86 1.70
N LEU A 125 -18.15 -8.38 1.64
CA LEU A 125 -16.96 -7.54 1.76
C LEU A 125 -16.81 -6.65 0.53
N ASP A 126 -17.06 -7.19 -0.66
CA ASP A 126 -17.01 -6.46 -1.93
C ASP A 126 -17.98 -5.27 -1.92
N ALA A 127 -19.27 -5.54 -1.69
CA ALA A 127 -20.30 -4.50 -1.61
C ALA A 127 -20.00 -3.46 -0.51
N LEU A 128 -19.45 -3.85 0.63
CA LEU A 128 -19.04 -2.90 1.67
C LEU A 128 -17.91 -1.97 1.22
N ILE A 129 -16.95 -2.48 0.45
CA ILE A 129 -15.87 -1.65 -0.12
C ILE A 129 -16.42 -0.78 -1.25
N ASP A 130 -17.29 -1.30 -2.10
CA ASP A 130 -17.87 -0.53 -3.20
C ASP A 130 -18.75 0.60 -2.68
N ILE A 131 -19.54 0.40 -1.62
CA ILE A 131 -20.24 1.49 -0.92
C ILE A 131 -19.28 2.61 -0.52
N LEU A 132 -18.07 2.30 -0.03
CA LEU A 132 -17.07 3.33 0.29
C LEU A 132 -16.61 4.05 -0.99
N VAL A 133 -16.28 3.30 -2.03
CA VAL A 133 -15.82 3.82 -3.33
C VAL A 133 -16.85 4.78 -3.93
N VAL A 134 -18.11 4.36 -4.06
CA VAL A 134 -19.17 5.19 -4.66
C VAL A 134 -19.58 6.35 -3.75
N THR A 135 -19.50 6.18 -2.43
CA THR A 135 -19.73 7.28 -1.48
C THR A 135 -18.65 8.36 -1.59
N ILE A 136 -17.37 7.97 -1.66
CA ILE A 136 -16.27 8.91 -1.86
C ILE A 136 -16.39 9.60 -3.22
N GLY A 137 -16.79 8.87 -4.27
CA GLY A 137 -17.10 9.43 -5.58
C GLY A 137 -18.20 10.49 -5.50
N ALA A 138 -19.26 10.26 -4.73
CA ALA A 138 -20.32 11.24 -4.49
C ALA A 138 -19.77 12.51 -3.81
N ILE A 139 -18.91 12.37 -2.80
CA ILE A 139 -18.32 13.52 -2.08
C ILE A 139 -17.47 14.39 -3.02
N HIS A 140 -16.63 13.78 -3.86
CA HIS A 140 -15.87 14.51 -4.87
C HIS A 140 -16.77 15.18 -5.91
N SER A 141 -17.83 14.49 -6.35
CA SER A 141 -18.78 14.99 -7.34
C SER A 141 -19.62 16.15 -6.83
N MET A 142 -19.88 16.21 -5.52
CA MET A 142 -20.51 17.38 -4.91
C MET A 142 -19.53 18.55 -4.66
N GLY A 143 -18.28 18.42 -5.13
CA GLY A 143 -17.25 19.43 -5.00
C GLY A 143 -16.78 19.68 -3.57
N ALA A 144 -16.94 18.71 -2.66
CA ALA A 144 -16.52 18.86 -1.27
C ALA A 144 -15.09 18.39 -1.03
N ASP A 145 -14.43 18.96 -0.02
CA ASP A 145 -13.17 18.44 0.52
C ASP A 145 -13.44 17.18 1.35
N ALA A 146 -13.34 16.02 0.69
CA ALA A 146 -13.65 14.72 1.28
C ALA A 146 -12.76 14.37 2.48
N GLU A 147 -11.45 14.63 2.35
CA GLU A 147 -10.48 14.29 3.40
C GLU A 147 -10.63 15.24 4.59
N GLY A 148 -10.82 16.55 4.35
CA GLY A 148 -11.09 17.52 5.40
C GLY A 148 -12.37 17.20 6.18
N ALA A 149 -13.46 16.91 5.47
CA ALA A 149 -14.73 16.53 6.09
C ALA A 149 -14.63 15.23 6.91
N TRP A 150 -13.89 14.24 6.39
CA TRP A 150 -13.62 13.00 7.13
C TRP A 150 -12.86 13.26 8.43
N ASN A 151 -11.80 14.07 8.38
CA ASN A 151 -11.00 14.40 9.54
C ASN A 151 -11.80 15.13 10.62
N GLU A 152 -12.67 16.08 10.25
CA GLU A 152 -13.57 16.78 11.18
C GLU A 152 -14.56 15.81 11.85
N VAL A 153 -15.21 14.95 11.07
CA VAL A 153 -16.15 13.95 11.61
C VAL A 153 -15.43 12.95 12.51
N LEU A 154 -14.23 12.51 12.12
CA LEU A 154 -13.42 11.60 12.92
C LEU A 154 -13.01 12.26 14.24
N GLN A 155 -12.54 13.50 14.21
CA GLN A 155 -12.17 14.25 15.41
C GLN A 155 -13.34 14.34 16.38
N THR A 156 -14.53 14.74 15.91
CA THR A 156 -15.72 14.85 16.78
C THR A 156 -16.23 13.48 17.25
N ASN A 157 -16.03 12.41 16.48
CA ASN A 157 -16.35 11.05 16.92
C ASN A 157 -15.38 10.56 18.01
N LEU A 158 -14.08 10.80 17.86
CA LEU A 158 -13.07 10.45 18.87
C LEU A 158 -13.23 11.27 20.15
N ALA A 159 -13.71 12.51 20.05
CA ALA A 159 -14.06 13.32 21.23
C ALA A 159 -15.21 12.75 22.08
N LYS A 160 -15.90 11.68 21.62
CA LYS A 160 -16.89 10.94 22.42
C LYS A 160 -16.24 9.91 23.35
N ILE A 161 -14.95 9.63 23.18
CA ILE A 161 -14.19 8.71 24.03
C ILE A 161 -13.90 9.42 25.35
N ASP A 162 -14.34 8.83 26.44
CA ASP A 162 -14.01 9.30 27.78
C ASP A 162 -12.50 9.09 28.03
N PRO A 163 -11.76 10.15 28.39
CA PRO A 163 -10.31 10.08 28.55
C PRO A 163 -9.85 9.29 29.79
N GLN A 164 -10.73 9.09 30.78
CA GLN A 164 -10.42 8.31 31.98
C GLN A 164 -10.61 6.81 31.73
N THR A 165 -11.62 6.43 30.96
CA THR A 165 -11.98 5.01 30.74
C THR A 165 -11.48 4.47 29.40
N GLY A 166 -11.18 5.34 28.43
CA GLY A 166 -10.86 4.95 27.04
C GLY A 166 -12.07 4.39 26.29
N LYS A 167 -13.30 4.60 26.78
CA LYS A 167 -14.54 4.05 26.20
C LYS A 167 -15.56 5.14 25.91
N VAL A 168 -16.48 4.85 25.01
CA VAL A 168 -17.66 5.70 24.77
C VAL A 168 -18.82 5.26 25.67
N THR A 169 -19.69 6.19 26.04
CA THR A 169 -20.97 5.85 26.69
C THR A 169 -21.99 5.46 25.62
N LYS A 170 -22.76 4.39 25.87
CA LYS A 170 -23.80 3.89 24.94
C LYS A 170 -25.15 3.78 25.63
N ARG A 171 -26.22 3.95 24.86
CA ARG A 171 -27.59 3.56 25.24
C ARG A 171 -27.77 2.04 25.07
N ASP A 172 -28.85 1.50 25.64
CA ASP A 172 -29.20 0.07 25.59
C ASP A 172 -29.30 -0.53 24.17
N ASP A 173 -29.62 0.29 23.16
CA ASP A 173 -29.64 -0.15 21.75
C ASP A 173 -28.26 -0.11 21.07
N GLY A 174 -27.20 0.17 21.83
CA GLY A 174 -25.84 0.29 21.33
C GLY A 174 -25.47 1.66 20.75
N LYS A 175 -26.42 2.62 20.69
CA LYS A 175 -26.14 3.96 20.17
C LYS A 175 -25.15 4.71 21.06
N VAL A 176 -24.07 5.20 20.46
CA VAL A 176 -23.06 6.05 21.14
C VAL A 176 -23.67 7.40 21.52
N LEU A 177 -23.53 7.76 22.79
CA LEU A 177 -24.00 9.03 23.36
C LEU A 177 -22.93 10.11 23.26
N LYS A 178 -23.38 11.37 23.27
CA LYS A 178 -22.51 12.55 23.26
C LYS A 178 -22.19 12.93 24.71
N PRO A 179 -20.91 13.15 25.08
CA PRO A 179 -20.57 13.63 26.42
C PRO A 179 -20.99 15.09 26.62
N GLU A 180 -20.95 15.54 27.88
CA GLU A 180 -21.19 16.95 28.22
C GLU A 180 -20.17 17.86 27.53
N GLY A 181 -20.62 19.00 27.00
CA GLY A 181 -19.76 19.95 26.28
C GLY A 181 -19.31 19.53 24.88
N TRP A 182 -19.75 18.36 24.38
CA TRP A 182 -19.44 17.90 23.03
C TRP A 182 -19.99 18.84 21.95
N LYS A 183 -19.18 19.09 20.91
CA LYS A 183 -19.55 19.91 19.74
C LYS A 183 -19.75 19.05 18.50
N ALA A 184 -20.75 19.43 17.71
CA ALA A 184 -21.02 18.79 16.42
C ALA A 184 -19.94 19.14 15.39
N PRO A 185 -19.68 18.25 14.41
CA PRO A 185 -18.72 18.54 13.35
C PRO A 185 -19.14 19.75 12.54
N GLU A 186 -18.21 20.69 12.31
CA GLU A 186 -18.43 21.87 11.50
C GLU A 186 -18.09 21.59 10.04
N LEU A 187 -19.07 21.10 9.27
CA LEU A 187 -18.83 20.66 7.89
C LEU A 187 -18.84 21.78 6.84
N LYS A 188 -19.35 22.96 7.20
CA LYS A 188 -19.51 24.10 6.26
C LYS A 188 -18.20 24.49 5.53
N PRO A 189 -17.02 24.54 6.19
CA PRO A 189 -15.78 24.92 5.52
C PRO A 189 -15.32 23.95 4.42
N PHE A 190 -15.81 22.70 4.41
CA PHE A 190 -15.43 21.67 3.44
C PHE A 190 -16.34 21.63 2.22
N LEU A 191 -17.33 22.51 2.13
CA LEU A 191 -18.20 22.64 0.97
C LEU A 191 -17.63 23.69 0.02
N SER A 192 -17.65 23.41 -1.29
CA SER A 192 -17.44 24.46 -2.29
C SER A 192 -18.63 25.42 -2.30
N GLU A 193 -18.37 26.70 -2.54
CA GLU A 193 -19.44 27.67 -2.78
C GLU A 193 -20.15 27.33 -4.10
N PHE A 194 -21.49 27.34 -4.12
CA PHE A 194 -22.25 27.33 -5.36
C PHE A 194 -21.85 28.57 -6.18
N LYS A 195 -21.16 28.36 -7.30
CA LYS A 195 -20.94 29.41 -8.29
C LYS A 195 -22.11 29.51 -9.25
#